data_AF-A0A5N5L1R4-F1
#
_entry.id   AF-A0A5N5L1R4-F1
#
_cell.length_a   1.000
_cell.length_b   1.000
_cell.length_c   1.000
_cell.angle_alpha   90.00
_cell.angle_beta   90.00
_cell.angle_gamma   90.00
#
_symmetry.space_group_name_H-M   'P 1'
#
loop_
_entity.id
_entity.type
_entity.pdbx_description
1 polymer ?
#
loop_
_entity_poly.entity_id
_entity_poly.type
_entity_poly.pdbx_seq_one_letter_code
_entity_poly.pdbx_strand_id
1 'polypeptide(L)' 'AQFGPVYNLFFRKNYAMLGVVFASAFAWEMAYDSTMNGVWDRINKGRQWKDIRAKYVEGAEE' A
#
# COMPACT_ATOMS: atom_id res chain seq x y z
N ALA A 1 -9.48 -5.10 -27.80
CA ALA A 1 -8.11 -5.42 -27.36
C ALA A 1 -7.94 -6.93 -27.31
N GLN A 2 -6.86 -7.48 -27.86
CA GLN A 2 -6.64 -8.92 -27.90
C GLN A 2 -5.82 -9.35 -26.67
N PHE A 3 -6.51 -9.74 -25.59
CA PHE A 3 -5.90 -10.19 -24.32
C PHE A 3 -5.30 -11.60 -24.38
N GLY A 4 -5.25 -12.21 -25.57
CA GLY A 4 -4.86 -13.61 -25.80
C GLY A 4 -3.52 -14.00 -25.18
N PRO A 5 -2.43 -13.24 -25.39
CA PRO A 5 -1.12 -13.60 -24.82
C PRO A 5 -1.08 -13.57 -23.28
N VAL A 6 -1.63 -12.51 -22.66
CA VAL A 6 -1.66 -12.36 -21.19
C VAL A 6 -2.56 -13.42 -20.56
N TYR A 7 -3.73 -13.68 -21.15
CA TYR A 7 -4.64 -14.72 -20.66
C TYR A 7 -4.02 -16.11 -20.76
N ASN A 8 -3.40 -16.45 -21.90
CA ASN A 8 -2.76 -17.75 -22.09
C ASN A 8 -1.59 -17.96 -21.12
N LEU A 9 -0.85 -16.90 -20.79
CA LEU A 9 0.30 -16.97 -19.90
C LEU A 9 -0.09 -17.08 -18.42
N PHE A 10 -1.03 -16.27 -17.96
CA PHE A 10 -1.31 -16.13 -16.52
C PHE A 10 -2.62 -16.77 -16.07
N PHE A 11 -3.63 -16.85 -16.92
CA PHE A 11 -5.01 -17.16 -16.51
C PHE A 11 -5.59 -18.46 -17.10
N ARG A 12 -4.97 -19.05 -18.12
CA ARG A 12 -5.48 -20.27 -18.77
C ARG A 12 -5.34 -21.54 -17.93
N LYS A 13 -4.42 -21.58 -16.96
CA LYS A 13 -4.20 -22.74 -16.08
C LYS A 13 -4.54 -22.36 -14.65
N ASN A 14 -5.44 -23.11 -14.01
CA ASN A 14 -5.96 -22.79 -12.67
C ASN A 14 -4.85 -22.60 -11.62
N TYR A 15 -3.83 -23.45 -11.60
CA TYR A 15 -2.73 -23.31 -10.63
C TYR A 15 -1.90 -22.04 -10.88
N ALA A 16 -1.62 -21.71 -12.14
CA ALA A 16 -0.87 -20.52 -12.52
C ALA A 16 -1.68 -19.25 -12.19
N MET A 17 -2.98 -19.26 -12.48
CA MET A 17 -3.91 -18.21 -12.09
C MET A 17 -3.90 -18.00 -10.58
N LEU A 18 -3.98 -19.08 -9.79
CA LEU A 18 -3.97 -19.00 -8.33
C LEU A 18 -2.68 -18.33 -7.82
N GLY A 19 -1.53 -18.74 -8.37
CA GLY A 19 -0.23 -18.15 -8.03
C GLY A 19 -0.14 -16.67 -8.40
N VAL A 20 -0.63 -16.28 -9.58
CA VAL A 20 -0.65 -14.89 -10.05
C VAL A 20 -1.54 -14.04 -9.16
N VAL A 21 -2.74 -14.52 -8.81
CA VAL A 21 -3.66 -13.79 -7.93
C VAL A 21 -3.04 -13.56 -6.56
N PHE A 22 -2.49 -14.60 -5.91
CA PHE A 22 -1.85 -14.42 -4.61
C PHE A 22 -0.63 -13.52 -4.65
N ALA A 23 0.28 -13.71 -5.62
CA ALA A 23 1.45 -12.86 -5.77
C ALA A 23 1.05 -11.39 -5.99
N SER A 24 0.02 -11.16 -6.83
CA SER A 24 -0.49 -9.81 -7.08
C SER A 24 -1.13 -9.20 -5.83
N ALA A 25 -1.83 -9.99 -5.01
CA ALA A 25 -2.44 -9.51 -3.77
C ALA A 25 -1.37 -9.02 -2.78
N PHE A 26 -0.30 -9.78 -2.56
CA PHE A 26 0.81 -9.35 -1.69
C PHE A 26 1.52 -8.10 -2.22
N ALA A 27 1.84 -8.08 -3.51
CA ALA A 27 2.47 -6.90 -4.12
C ALA A 27 1.56 -5.66 -4.04
N TRP A 28 0.25 -5.86 -4.24
CA TRP A 28 -0.76 -4.81 -4.14
C TRP A 28 -0.86 -4.28 -2.72
N GLU A 29 -1.01 -5.14 -1.71
CA GLU A 29 -1.10 -4.75 -0.29
C GLU A 29 0.07 -3.83 0.10
N MET A 30 1.31 -4.26 -0.16
CA MET A 30 2.51 -3.47 0.18
C MET A 30 2.51 -2.09 -0.49
N ALA A 31 2.23 -2.05 -1.80
CA ALA A 31 2.24 -0.81 -2.56
C ALA A 31 1.09 0.12 -2.14
N TYR A 32 -0.10 -0.45 -1.95
CA TYR A 32 -1.31 0.27 -1.60
C TYR A 32 -1.17 0.89 -0.20
N ASP A 33 -0.76 0.13 0.80
CA ASP A 33 -0.58 0.63 2.17
C ASP A 33 0.42 1.77 2.24
N SER A 34 1.60 1.60 1.63
CA SER A 34 2.61 2.67 1.60
C SER A 34 2.09 3.93 0.90
N THR A 35 1.35 3.76 -0.19
CA THR A 35 0.81 4.90 -0.96
C THR A 35 -0.28 5.61 -0.17
N MET A 36 -1.23 4.87 0.40
CA MET A 36 -2.35 5.43 1.14
C MET A 36 -1.90 6.07 2.46
N ASN A 37 -0.90 5.51 3.14
CA ASN A 37 -0.24 6.17 4.27
C ASN A 37 0.34 7.53 3.85
N GLY A 38 1.04 7.61 2.72
CA GLY A 38 1.57 8.88 2.21
C GLY A 38 0.48 9.90 1.83
N VAL A 39 -0.64 9.43 1.27
CA VAL A 39 -1.81 10.29 1.00
C VAL A 39 -2.41 10.82 2.30
N TRP A 40 -2.63 9.94 3.27
CA TRP A 40 -3.16 10.29 4.59
C TRP A 40 -2.27 11.31 5.29
N ASP A 41 -0.96 11.09 5.27
CA ASP A 41 0.04 11.95 5.88
C ASP A 41 0.02 13.36 5.29
N ARG A 42 -0.15 13.46 3.97
CA ARG A 42 -0.20 14.74 3.27
C ARG A 42 -1.48 15.50 3.60
N ILE A 43 -2.61 14.81 3.64
CA ILE A 43 -3.92 15.42 3.96
C ILE A 43 -3.96 15.89 5.41
N ASN A 44 -3.35 15.14 6.33
CA ASN A 44 -3.39 15.41 7.77
C ASN A 44 -2.13 16.10 8.31
N LYS A 45 -1.28 16.64 7.42
CA LYS A 45 -0.02 17.28 7.81
C LYS A 45 -0.25 18.36 8.88
N GLY A 46 0.52 18.29 9.96
CA GLY A 46 0.45 19.22 11.08
C GLY A 46 -0.63 18.89 12.12
N ARG A 47 -1.43 17.86 11.89
CA ARG A 47 -2.45 17.36 12.84
C ARG A 47 -2.10 15.99 13.41
N GLN A 48 -1.17 15.28 12.79
CA GLN A 48 -0.81 13.94 13.23
C GLN A 48 0.09 14.01 14.46
N TRP A 49 -0.01 12.99 15.32
CA TRP A 49 0.84 12.90 16.50
C TRP A 49 2.33 13.03 16.16
N LYS A 50 2.80 12.35 15.11
CA LYS A 50 4.20 12.47 14.64
C LYS A 50 4.62 13.88 14.26
N ASP A 51 3.68 14.76 13.88
CA ASP A 51 3.96 16.16 13.52
C ASP A 51 3.99 17.08 14.75
N ILE A 52 3.22 16.76 15.80
CA ILE A 52 3.02 17.64 16.97
C ILE A 52 3.69 17.13 18.25
N ARG A 53 4.14 15.86 18.28
CA ARG A 53 4.66 15.18 19.48
C ARG A 53 5.74 15.96 20.21
N ALA A 54 6.69 16.52 19.47
CA ALA A 54 7.85 17.23 20.06
C ALA A 54 7.40 18.31 21.06
N LYS A 55 6.33 19.06 20.71
CA LYS A 55 5.77 20.14 21.56
C LYS A 55 5.28 19.65 22.92
N TYR A 56 4.82 18.41 23.02
CA TYR A 56 4.21 17.85 24.24
C TYR A 56 5.17 16.99 25.04
N VAL A 57 6.21 16.45 24.41
CA VAL A 57 7.22 15.66 25.11
C VAL A 57 8.28 16.57 25.72
N GLU A 58 8.74 17.59 25.00
CA GLU A 58 9.71 18.56 25.52
C GLU A 58 9.07 19.49 26.56
N GLY A 59 7.83 19.95 26.34
CA GLY A 59 7.09 20.77 27.30
C GLY A 59 6.55 20.04 28.53
N ALA A 60 6.82 18.73 28.67
CA ALA A 60 6.54 17.96 29.88
C ALA A 60 7.80 17.74 30.74
N GLU A 61 8.99 18.11 30.23
CA GLU A 61 10.27 18.04 30.94
C GLU A 61 10.67 19.38 31.59
N GLU A 62 9.95 20.48 31.29
CA GLU A 62 9.95 21.76 32.03
C GLU A 62 8.76 21.86 32.98
#